data_AF-A0A822G7I0-F1
#
_entry.id   AF-A0A822G7I0-F1
#
_cell.length_a   1.000
_cell.length_b   1.000
_cell.length_c   1.000
_cell.angle_alpha   90.00
_cell.angle_beta   90.00
_cell.angle_gamma   90.00
#
_symmetry.space_group_name_H-M   'P 1'
#
loop_
_entity.id
_entity.type
_entity.pdbx_description
1 polymer ?
#
loop_
_entity_poly.entity_id
_entity_poly.type
_entity_poly.pdbx_seq_one_letter_code
_entity_poly.pdbx_strand_id
1 'polypeptide(L)'
;ITANILPVDVNCLLYHLELSLGKTLEAEHRRQAIQKYMWSNEFQFFMDYNFIKKKQTDRLTLAGLFPLWLNISTPDQAKQVAHQTESLFLYDGGLTTTISKKSIQQWDYPNGWAPLQYIAYRALLQTPGYEKLARTIRQR
;
A
#
# COMPACT_ATOMS: atom_id res chain seq x y z
N ILE A 1 6.46 18.94 5.68
CA ILE A 1 5.64 18.79 6.91
C ILE A 1 4.63 17.69 6.64
N THR A 2 4.49 16.72 7.56
CA THR A 2 3.60 15.55 7.44
C THR A 2 2.12 15.95 7.26
N ALA A 3 1.70 17.06 7.86
CA ALA A 3 0.34 17.60 7.71
C ALA A 3 -0.05 17.96 6.25
N ASN A 4 0.91 18.00 5.33
CA ASN A 4 0.66 18.30 3.91
C ASN A 4 0.50 17.02 3.07
N ILE A 5 0.47 15.85 3.71
CA ILE A 5 0.42 14.54 3.06
C ILE A 5 -0.93 13.89 3.37
N LEU A 6 -1.57 13.33 2.34
CA LEU A 6 -2.72 12.45 2.44
C LEU A 6 -2.21 11.00 2.41
N PRO A 7 -2.21 10.28 3.55
CA PRO A 7 -1.70 8.92 3.60
C PRO A 7 -2.63 7.93 2.90
N VAL A 8 -2.09 7.02 2.11
CA VAL A 8 -2.89 6.04 1.37
C VAL A 8 -3.57 5.05 2.30
N ASP A 9 -2.87 4.57 3.33
CA ASP A 9 -3.38 3.64 4.32
C ASP A 9 -4.57 4.21 5.09
N VAL A 10 -4.48 5.43 5.61
CA VAL A 10 -5.57 6.12 6.32
C VAL A 10 -6.79 6.27 5.42
N ASN A 11 -6.62 6.65 4.16
CA ASN A 11 -7.75 6.78 3.25
C ASN A 11 -8.39 5.43 2.93
N CYS A 12 -7.61 4.36 2.83
CA CYS A 12 -8.17 3.01 2.67
C CYS A 12 -8.94 2.57 3.92
N LEU A 13 -8.42 2.84 5.12
CA LEU A 13 -9.12 2.53 6.37
C LEU A 13 -10.42 3.33 6.53
N LEU A 14 -10.43 4.60 6.13
CA LEU A 14 -11.66 5.41 6.11
C LEU A 14 -12.68 4.87 5.10
N TYR A 15 -12.23 4.39 3.93
CA TYR A 15 -13.10 3.73 2.95
C TYR A 15 -13.77 2.50 3.56
N HIS A 16 -12.99 1.65 4.25
CA HIS A 16 -13.52 0.47 4.91
C HIS A 16 -14.50 0.82 6.05
N LEU A 17 -14.22 1.89 6.80
CA LEU A 17 -15.12 2.40 7.84
C LEU A 17 -16.45 2.89 7.24
N GLU A 18 -16.41 3.65 6.13
CA GLU A 18 -17.62 4.13 5.45
C GLU A 18 -18.50 2.98 4.98
N LEU A 19 -17.90 1.93 4.37
CA LEU A 19 -18.63 0.71 4.02
C LEU A 19 -19.26 0.03 5.24
N SER A 20 -18.51 -0.06 6.34
CA SER A 20 -18.97 -0.67 7.60
C SER A 20 -20.13 0.11 8.22
N LEU A 21 -20.22 1.42 7.97
CA LEU A 21 -21.31 2.30 8.41
C LEU A 21 -22.48 2.36 7.40
N GLY A 22 -22.42 1.61 6.29
CA GLY A 22 -23.44 1.66 5.23
C GLY A 22 -23.41 2.92 4.37
N LYS A 23 -22.35 3.74 4.45
CA LYS A 23 -22.16 4.99 3.69
C LYS A 23 -21.57 4.71 2.32
N THR A 24 -22.34 4.02 1.47
CA THR A 24 -21.86 3.49 0.18
C THR A 24 -21.46 4.59 -0.82
N LEU A 25 -22.15 5.73 -0.82
CA LEU A 25 -21.85 6.85 -1.71
C LEU A 25 -20.51 7.52 -1.33
N GLU A 26 -20.29 7.79 -0.05
CA GLU A 26 -19.05 8.37 0.46
C GLU A 26 -17.87 7.41 0.24
N ALA A 27 -18.08 6.12 0.49
CA ALA A 27 -17.09 5.09 0.20
C ALA A 27 -16.71 5.09 -1.29
N GLU A 28 -17.68 5.17 -2.20
CA GLU A 28 -17.40 5.20 -3.63
C GLU A 28 -16.64 6.48 -4.04
N HIS A 29 -17.02 7.65 -3.53
CA HIS A 29 -16.26 8.88 -3.75
C HIS A 29 -14.82 8.76 -3.24
N ARG A 30 -14.61 8.13 -2.09
CA ARG A 30 -13.27 7.91 -1.55
C ARG A 30 -12.46 6.93 -2.38
N ARG A 31 -13.07 5.83 -2.83
CA ARG A 31 -12.44 4.86 -3.74
C ARG A 31 -11.94 5.55 -5.00
N GLN A 32 -12.76 6.41 -5.61
CA GLN A 32 -12.39 7.21 -6.78
C GLN A 32 -11.26 8.19 -6.48
N ALA A 33 -11.28 8.85 -5.31
CA ALA A 33 -10.22 9.76 -4.89
C ALA A 33 -8.87 9.02 -4.67
N ILE A 34 -8.88 7.86 -4.03
CA ILE A 34 -7.69 7.01 -3.86
C ILE A 34 -7.12 6.64 -5.23
N GLN A 35 -7.97 6.17 -6.14
CA GLN A 35 -7.57 5.83 -7.50
C GLN A 35 -6.97 7.00 -8.27
N LYS A 36 -7.53 8.21 -8.12
CA LYS A 36 -7.06 9.41 -8.82
C LYS A 36 -5.75 9.97 -8.27
N TYR A 37 -5.61 10.06 -6.95
CA TYR A 37 -4.52 10.83 -6.33
C TYR A 37 -3.37 9.96 -5.82
N MET A 38 -3.62 8.71 -5.45
CA MET A 38 -2.63 7.87 -4.78
C MET A 38 -2.01 6.83 -5.72
N TRP A 39 -2.65 6.52 -6.85
CA TRP A 39 -2.04 5.68 -7.88
C TRP A 39 -0.95 6.44 -8.64
N SER A 40 0.25 5.86 -8.75
CA SER A 40 1.32 6.36 -9.61
C SER A 40 1.51 5.48 -10.82
N ASN A 41 1.26 6.03 -12.02
CA ASN A 41 1.58 5.35 -13.28
C ASN A 41 3.09 5.26 -13.54
N GLU A 42 3.90 6.13 -12.94
CA GLU A 42 5.36 6.08 -13.09
C GLU A 42 5.95 4.90 -12.32
N PHE A 43 5.53 4.74 -11.06
CA PHE A 43 6.04 3.68 -10.19
C PHE A 43 5.21 2.39 -10.25
N GLN A 44 4.05 2.42 -10.92
CA GLN A 44 3.08 1.31 -10.95
C GLN A 44 2.74 0.85 -9.52
N PHE A 45 2.53 1.82 -8.61
CA PHE A 45 2.37 1.60 -7.18
C PHE A 45 1.48 2.65 -6.52
N PHE A 46 0.84 2.30 -5.40
CA PHE A 46 0.07 3.25 -4.59
C PHE A 46 0.95 3.97 -3.59
N MET A 47 0.85 5.30 -3.55
CA MET A 47 1.72 6.17 -2.78
C MET A 47 0.88 7.24 -2.06
N ASP A 48 1.45 7.83 -1.02
CA ASP A 48 0.84 8.97 -0.38
C ASP A 48 0.80 10.17 -1.33
N TYR A 49 -0.14 11.09 -1.12
CA TYR A 49 -0.29 12.27 -1.97
C TYR A 49 0.01 13.57 -1.22
N ASN A 50 0.91 14.38 -1.75
CA ASN A 50 1.17 15.72 -1.24
C ASN A 50 0.23 16.73 -1.90
N PHE A 51 -0.76 17.22 -1.17
CA PHE A 51 -1.81 18.09 -1.74
C PHE A 51 -1.34 19.51 -2.01
N ILE A 52 -0.28 19.97 -1.35
CA ILE A 52 0.34 21.28 -1.62
C ILE A 52 1.12 21.23 -2.94
N LYS A 53 1.95 20.19 -3.12
CA LYS A 53 2.71 19.96 -4.35
C LYS A 53 1.86 19.40 -5.49
N LYS A 54 0.64 18.98 -5.19
CA LYS A 54 -0.29 18.29 -6.11
C LYS A 54 0.34 17.09 -6.83
N LYS A 55 1.13 16.31 -6.09
CA LYS A 55 1.85 15.12 -6.60
C LYS A 55 1.95 14.04 -5.52
N GLN A 56 2.01 12.79 -5.94
CA GLN A 56 2.43 11.66 -5.10
C GLN A 56 3.79 11.94 -4.45
N THR A 57 4.01 11.38 -3.26
CA THR A 57 5.32 11.42 -2.61
C THR A 57 6.34 10.60 -3.42
N ASP A 58 7.62 10.83 -3.17
CA ASP A 58 8.75 10.13 -3.78
C ASP A 58 9.21 8.92 -2.95
N ARG A 59 8.33 8.41 -2.07
CA ARG A 59 8.65 7.32 -1.14
C ARG A 59 7.71 6.14 -1.33
N LEU A 60 8.30 5.02 -1.74
CA LEU A 60 7.64 3.72 -1.77
C LEU A 60 7.63 3.13 -0.35
N THR A 61 6.43 2.81 0.14
CA THR A 61 6.19 2.26 1.48
C THR A 61 5.21 1.09 1.39
N LEU A 62 5.22 0.18 2.37
CA LEU A 62 4.26 -0.93 2.41
C LEU A 62 2.79 -0.48 2.59
N ALA A 63 2.54 0.81 2.90
CA ALA A 63 1.19 1.36 2.91
C ALA A 63 0.50 1.22 1.53
N GLY A 64 1.27 1.12 0.44
CA GLY A 64 0.74 0.89 -0.91
C GLY A 64 0.04 -0.47 -1.11
N LEU A 65 0.10 -1.39 -0.14
CA LEU A 65 -0.66 -2.65 -0.19
C LEU A 65 -2.07 -2.55 0.42
N PHE A 66 -2.41 -1.47 1.14
CA PHE A 66 -3.76 -1.30 1.68
C PHE A 66 -4.86 -1.27 0.61
N PRO A 67 -4.67 -0.59 -0.55
CA PRO A 67 -5.65 -0.64 -1.64
C PRO A 67 -5.93 -2.06 -2.17
N LEU A 68 -4.93 -2.94 -2.14
CA LEU A 68 -5.12 -4.34 -2.55
C LEU A 68 -5.92 -5.10 -1.49
N TRP A 69 -5.50 -5.01 -0.23
CA TRP A 69 -6.14 -5.69 0.89
C TRP A 69 -7.64 -5.37 1.03
N LEU A 70 -8.02 -4.13 0.71
CA LEU A 70 -9.40 -3.63 0.81
C LEU A 70 -10.15 -3.61 -0.53
N ASN A 71 -9.65 -4.33 -1.55
CA ASN A 71 -10.27 -4.46 -2.88
C ASN A 71 -10.56 -3.13 -3.59
N ILE A 72 -9.74 -2.10 -3.35
CA ILE A 72 -9.84 -0.80 -4.03
C ILE A 72 -9.14 -0.84 -5.39
N SER A 73 -8.01 -1.55 -5.48
CA SER A 73 -7.20 -1.67 -6.69
C SER A 73 -7.89 -2.48 -7.78
N THR A 74 -7.63 -2.16 -9.05
CA THR A 74 -7.99 -3.05 -10.16
C THR A 74 -7.12 -4.31 -10.16
N PRO A 75 -7.52 -5.40 -10.85
CA PRO A 75 -6.70 -6.61 -10.95
C PRO A 75 -5.29 -6.35 -11.52
N ASP A 76 -5.15 -5.45 -12.49
CA ASP A 76 -3.85 -5.12 -13.08
C ASP A 76 -2.96 -4.31 -12.12
N GLN A 77 -3.54 -3.32 -11.42
CA GLN A 77 -2.84 -2.59 -10.37
C GLN A 77 -2.38 -3.53 -9.25
N ALA A 78 -3.23 -4.47 -8.85
CA ALA A 78 -2.89 -5.44 -7.82
C ALA A 78 -1.66 -6.29 -8.21
N LYS A 79 -1.61 -6.76 -9.46
CA LYS A 79 -0.45 -7.50 -9.99
C LYS A 79 0.81 -6.64 -10.04
N GLN A 80 0.70 -5.38 -10.44
CA GLN A 80 1.84 -4.46 -10.50
C GLN A 80 2.41 -4.16 -9.11
N VAL A 81 1.54 -3.87 -8.14
CA VAL A 81 1.93 -3.65 -6.74
C VAL A 81 2.55 -4.90 -6.13
N ALA A 82 1.99 -6.07 -6.43
CA ALA A 82 2.55 -7.35 -5.98
C ALA A 82 3.96 -7.59 -6.55
N HIS A 83 4.16 -7.34 -7.84
CA HIS A 83 5.48 -7.43 -8.48
C HIS A 83 6.50 -6.46 -7.84
N GLN A 84 6.12 -5.19 -7.62
CA GLN A 84 6.98 -4.21 -6.95
C GLN A 84 7.29 -4.64 -5.50
N THR A 85 6.32 -5.22 -4.80
CA THR A 85 6.50 -5.72 -3.43
C THR A 85 7.55 -6.82 -3.39
N GLU A 86 7.46 -7.82 -4.28
CA GLU A 86 8.46 -8.89 -4.40
C GLU A 86 9.85 -8.34 -4.75
N SER A 87 9.91 -7.44 -5.73
CA SER A 87 11.19 -6.95 -6.26
C SER A 87 11.92 -6.00 -5.32
N LEU A 88 11.22 -5.21 -4.50
CA LEU A 88 11.83 -4.09 -3.79
C LEU A 88 11.81 -4.24 -2.26
N PHE A 89 10.78 -4.91 -1.72
CA PHE A 89 10.52 -4.93 -0.28
C PHE A 89 10.84 -6.27 0.37
N LEU A 90 10.94 -7.37 -0.39
CA LEU A 90 11.17 -8.70 0.17
C LEU A 90 12.66 -8.98 0.42
N TYR A 91 12.99 -9.28 1.68
CA TYR A 91 14.31 -9.70 2.14
C TYR A 91 14.20 -11.03 2.91
N ASP A 92 15.32 -11.53 3.44
CA ASP A 92 15.40 -12.84 4.11
C ASP A 92 14.50 -12.93 5.36
N GLY A 93 14.31 -11.82 6.08
CA GLY A 93 13.45 -11.72 7.27
C GLY A 93 12.05 -11.15 7.01
N GLY A 94 11.56 -11.21 5.76
CA GLY A 94 10.24 -10.71 5.37
C GLY A 94 10.31 -9.35 4.68
N LEU A 95 9.24 -8.56 4.77
CA LEU A 95 9.14 -7.28 4.07
C LEU A 95 9.73 -6.11 4.88
N THR A 96 10.46 -5.21 4.24
CA THR A 96 10.89 -3.94 4.85
C THR A 96 9.81 -2.88 4.74
N THR A 97 9.73 -1.93 5.66
CA THR A 97 8.66 -0.90 5.69
C THR A 97 8.74 0.05 4.50
N THR A 98 9.97 0.44 4.12
CA THR A 98 10.28 1.27 2.95
C THR A 98 11.52 0.71 2.24
N ILE A 99 11.92 1.35 1.15
CA ILE A 99 13.16 1.03 0.40
C ILE A 99 14.32 1.99 0.71
N SER A 100 14.13 2.92 1.67
CA SER A 100 15.08 4.00 1.93
C SER A 100 16.25 3.56 2.81
N LYS A 101 17.32 3.06 2.18
CA LYS A 101 18.52 2.53 2.88
C LYS A 101 19.33 3.57 3.67
N LYS A 102 19.10 4.87 3.42
CA LYS A 102 19.82 5.97 4.10
C LYS A 102 19.11 6.46 5.36
N SER A 103 17.88 5.99 5.62
CA SER A 103 17.13 6.39 6.81
C SER A 103 17.67 5.70 8.06
N ILE A 104 17.58 6.40 9.19
CA ILE A 104 17.86 5.85 10.53
C ILE A 104 16.59 5.70 11.37
N GLN A 105 15.41 5.92 10.76
CA GLN A 105 14.12 5.91 11.45
C GLN A 105 13.57 4.49 11.59
N GLN A 106 12.78 4.26 12.65
CA GLN A 106 12.26 2.93 12.96
C GLN A 106 11.25 2.38 11.92
N TRP A 107 10.50 3.26 11.26
CA TRP A 107 9.51 2.91 10.23
C TRP A 107 10.08 2.99 8.80
N ASP A 108 11.36 2.67 8.64
CA ASP A 108 12.05 2.62 7.36
C ASP A 108 12.90 1.34 7.23
N TYR A 109 13.46 1.09 6.05
CA TYR A 109 14.49 0.06 5.87
C TYR A 109 15.58 0.16 6.96
N PRO A 110 16.07 -0.96 7.52
CA PRO A 110 15.75 -2.36 7.19
C PRO A 110 14.60 -2.96 8.00
N ASN A 111 13.84 -2.17 8.75
CA ASN A 111 12.87 -2.71 9.70
C ASN A 111 11.58 -3.17 9.03
N GLY A 112 11.08 -4.31 9.47
CA GLY A 112 9.76 -4.84 9.16
C GLY A 112 8.86 -4.84 10.41
N TRP A 113 7.56 -4.64 10.21
CA TRP A 113 6.58 -4.59 11.29
C TRP A 113 5.45 -5.60 11.05
N ALA A 114 5.10 -6.38 12.07
CA ALA A 114 4.11 -7.45 11.98
C ALA A 114 2.76 -7.02 11.34
N PRO A 115 2.18 -5.84 11.64
CA PRO A 115 0.97 -5.38 10.97
C PRO A 115 1.12 -5.29 9.44
N LEU A 116 2.25 -4.78 8.96
CA LEU A 116 2.51 -4.60 7.53
C LEU A 116 2.76 -5.93 6.82
N GLN A 117 3.40 -6.90 7.50
CA GLN A 117 3.50 -8.27 6.98
C GLN A 117 2.13 -8.90 6.79
N TYR A 118 1.24 -8.75 7.77
CA TYR A 118 -0.11 -9.29 7.70
C TYR A 118 -0.93 -8.64 6.58
N ILE A 119 -0.88 -7.32 6.44
CA ILE A 119 -1.57 -6.60 5.37
C ILE A 119 -1.07 -7.07 4.00
N ALA A 120 0.24 -7.16 3.82
CA ALA A 120 0.83 -7.66 2.58
C ALA A 120 0.43 -9.10 2.28
N TYR A 121 0.47 -9.99 3.28
CA TYR A 121 0.01 -11.37 3.14
C TYR A 121 -1.45 -11.44 2.66
N ARG A 122 -2.35 -10.67 3.29
CA ARG A 122 -3.77 -10.66 2.94
C ARG A 122 -4.02 -10.07 1.56
N ALA A 123 -3.35 -8.97 1.23
CA ALA A 123 -3.39 -8.35 -0.09
C ALA A 123 -2.96 -9.34 -1.19
N LEU A 124 -1.81 -10.00 -1.01
CA LEU A 124 -1.24 -10.90 -2.02
C LEU A 124 -2.04 -12.19 -2.19
N LEU A 125 -2.70 -12.68 -1.13
CA LEU A 125 -3.64 -13.80 -1.27
C LEU A 125 -4.86 -13.47 -2.13
N GLN A 126 -5.24 -12.19 -2.22
CA GLN A 126 -6.34 -11.73 -3.08
C GLN A 126 -5.86 -11.42 -4.50
N THR A 127 -4.55 -11.33 -4.74
CA THR A 127 -3.97 -11.04 -6.05
C THR A 127 -3.70 -12.34 -6.83
N PRO A 128 -4.40 -12.59 -7.95
CA PRO A 128 -4.22 -13.83 -8.72
C PRO A 128 -2.77 -14.01 -9.19
N GLY A 129 -2.20 -15.20 -8.92
CA GLY A 129 -0.84 -15.57 -9.31
C GLY A 129 0.24 -15.23 -8.28
N TYR A 130 -0.11 -14.62 -7.16
CA TYR A 130 0.83 -14.21 -6.09
C TYR A 130 0.64 -14.97 -4.77
N GLU A 131 -0.12 -16.07 -4.77
CA GLU A 131 -0.37 -16.89 -3.60
C GLU A 131 0.92 -17.52 -3.05
N LYS A 132 1.87 -17.85 -3.94
CA LYS A 132 3.20 -18.35 -3.57
C LYS A 132 3.99 -17.28 -2.82
N LEU A 133 4.01 -16.05 -3.33
CA LEU A 133 4.67 -14.91 -2.68
C LEU A 133 4.07 -14.65 -1.29
N ALA A 134 2.74 -14.67 -1.17
CA ALA A 134 2.07 -14.54 0.12
C ALA A 134 2.55 -15.59 1.13
N ARG A 135 2.69 -16.87 0.70
CA ARG A 135 3.20 -17.94 1.57
C ARG A 135 4.67 -17.73 1.95
N THR A 136 5.51 -17.22 1.03
CA THR A 136 6.90 -16.87 1.32
C THR A 136 6.98 -15.81 2.42
N ILE A 137 6.20 -14.73 2.32
CA ILE A 137 6.16 -13.66 3.34
C ILE A 137 5.73 -14.20 4.70
N ARG A 138 4.80 -15.15 4.75
CA ARG A 138 4.35 -15.77 6.00
C ARG A 138 5.43 -16.63 6.69
N GLN A 139 6.37 -17.17 5.92
CA GLN A 139 7.41 -18.09 6.40
C GLN A 139 8.69 -17.40 6.85
N ARG A 140 8.89 -16.15 6.44
CA ARG A 140 10.02 -15.30 6.79
C ARG A 140 9.64 -14.36 7.92
#